data_AF-A0A2T1FWM4-F1
#
_entry.id   AF-A0A2T1FWM4-F1
#
_cell.length_a   1.000
_cell.length_b   1.000
_cell.length_c   1.000
_cell.angle_alpha   90.00
_cell.angle_beta   90.00
_cell.angle_gamma   90.00
#
_symmetry.space_group_name_H-M   'P 1'
#
loop_
_entity.id
_entity.type
_entity.pdbx_description
1 polymer ?
#
loop_
_entity_poly.entity_id
_entity_poly.type
_entity_poly.pdbx_seq_one_letter_code
_entity_poly.pdbx_strand_id
1 'polypeptide(L)'
;MAILQIGDPAPWFSMPASNNPLFHFSTVGGRRTVLFFFASAAFAEIQVILKSFEELSAEFQSLQVPLFGVSVDAADKEQNRRTTIAPSFIFFWDLDKKLSQQYGVCRDIEENGVAGVHYSPQTFVLNENLQVINIVPMGYPHQHALQVLDFLKTLPPLEAARQATRHAPVLVIPNVLDKASCGALIDLYKTHGGSPSGFMRQIDGKTVGIHDDNFKKRRDFYIEDPELQQRLSAIILRRVQPEVEKAFQFTITRFERYLVGCYDAESGGYFRPHRDNTSKGTMHRRFAMTLNLNPAEYTGGFLRFPEYAPHGYKGDFGTAIIFSCSVLHEATPVISGQRFALLSFFYGNEDAKVRQANVHYIDRPLDSRIAETAGTS
;
A
#
# COMPACT_ATOMS: atom_id res chain seq x y z
N MET A 1 -15.34 12.75 1.77
CA MET A 1 -13.97 12.20 1.86
C MET A 1 -14.07 10.69 2.05
N ALA A 2 -13.15 9.91 1.48
CA ALA A 2 -13.16 8.45 1.64
C ALA A 2 -12.70 8.08 3.06
N ILE A 3 -13.40 7.15 3.71
CA ILE A 3 -13.02 6.61 5.01
C ILE A 3 -11.68 5.88 4.87
N LEU A 4 -10.69 6.19 5.72
CA LEU A 4 -9.39 5.52 5.74
C LEU A 4 -9.53 4.02 6.05
N GLN A 5 -8.70 3.21 5.41
CA GLN A 5 -8.66 1.76 5.52
C GLN A 5 -7.23 1.28 5.77
N ILE A 6 -7.10 0.06 6.29
CA ILE A 6 -5.80 -0.61 6.39
C ILE A 6 -5.18 -0.71 4.99
N GLY A 7 -3.90 -0.34 4.88
CA GLY A 7 -3.15 -0.26 3.65
C GLY A 7 -3.02 1.16 3.07
N ASP A 8 -3.83 2.11 3.54
CA ASP A 8 -3.78 3.47 3.03
C ASP A 8 -2.63 4.29 3.66
N PRO A 9 -2.05 5.24 2.93
CA PRO A 9 -1.18 6.24 3.54
C PRO A 9 -2.00 7.13 4.50
N ALA A 10 -1.48 7.34 5.70
CA ALA A 10 -2.07 8.31 6.63
C ALA A 10 -1.85 9.73 6.10
N PRO A 11 -2.90 10.57 6.04
CA PRO A 11 -2.77 11.93 5.56
C PRO A 11 -1.77 12.73 6.40
N TRP A 12 -0.80 13.39 5.75
CA TRP A 12 0.14 14.25 6.45
C TRP A 12 -0.51 15.57 6.82
N PHE A 13 -0.13 16.10 7.98
CA PHE A 13 -0.64 17.36 8.49
C PHE A 13 0.43 18.13 9.25
N SER A 14 0.17 19.41 9.49
CA SER A 14 0.98 20.26 10.35
C SER A 14 0.07 21.09 11.23
N MET A 15 0.21 20.98 12.55
CA MET A 15 -0.67 21.69 13.48
C MET A 15 -0.05 21.91 14.86
N PRO A 16 -0.62 22.81 15.67
CA PRO A 16 -0.18 23.00 17.04
C PRO A 16 -0.28 21.71 17.86
N ALA A 17 0.78 21.41 18.61
CA ALA A 17 0.87 20.29 19.52
C ALA A 17 1.15 20.75 20.97
N SER A 18 1.09 19.82 21.92
CA SER A 18 1.37 20.09 23.34
C SER A 18 2.81 20.53 23.61
N ASN A 19 3.75 20.18 22.73
CA ASN A 19 5.19 20.43 22.87
C ASN A 19 5.79 21.27 21.73
N ASN A 20 5.01 21.64 20.72
CA ASN A 20 5.49 22.35 19.54
C ASN A 20 4.37 23.24 18.97
N PRO A 21 4.58 24.55 18.74
CA PRO A 21 3.58 25.44 18.16
C PRO A 21 3.15 25.06 16.74
N LEU A 22 3.99 24.34 15.99
CA LEU A 22 3.69 23.79 14.67
C LEU A 22 4.45 22.47 14.47
N PHE A 23 3.79 21.35 14.74
CA PHE A 23 4.37 20.02 14.58
C PHE A 23 4.06 19.48 13.20
N HIS A 24 5.09 19.07 12.44
CA HIS A 24 4.94 18.44 11.12
C HIS A 24 4.86 16.92 11.27
N PHE A 25 3.66 16.33 11.18
CA PHE A 25 3.48 14.90 11.48
C PHE A 25 4.27 13.96 10.56
N SER A 26 4.56 14.39 9.33
CA SER A 26 5.37 13.61 8.38
C SER A 26 6.77 13.28 8.90
N THR A 27 7.33 14.06 9.82
CA THR A 27 8.66 13.81 10.39
C THR A 27 8.69 12.66 11.39
N VAL A 28 7.53 12.06 11.71
CA VAL A 28 7.42 10.88 12.59
C VAL A 28 7.78 9.58 11.84
N GLY A 29 7.85 9.64 10.50
CA GLY A 29 8.29 8.52 9.66
C GLY A 29 9.60 7.89 10.15
N GLY A 30 9.75 6.59 9.90
CA GLY A 30 10.79 5.73 10.46
C GLY A 30 10.41 5.06 11.77
N ARG A 31 9.22 5.33 12.32
CA ARG A 31 8.70 4.71 13.55
C ARG A 31 7.27 4.23 13.38
N ARG A 32 6.95 3.08 13.97
CA ARG A 32 5.55 2.69 14.18
C ARG A 32 4.91 3.68 15.14
N THR A 33 3.67 4.08 14.87
CA THR A 33 3.05 5.20 15.57
C THR A 33 1.61 4.89 15.94
N VAL A 34 1.17 5.30 17.13
CA VAL A 34 -0.23 5.25 17.57
C VAL A 34 -0.79 6.67 17.53
N LEU A 35 -1.92 6.85 16.83
CA LEU A 35 -2.63 8.13 16.72
C LEU A 35 -4.09 7.95 17.14
N PHE A 36 -4.43 8.45 18.32
CA PHE A 36 -5.75 8.33 18.92
C PHE A 36 -6.58 9.61 18.74
N PHE A 37 -7.66 9.51 17.97
CA PHE A 37 -8.64 10.57 17.81
C PHE A 37 -9.77 10.40 18.82
N PHE A 38 -10.01 11.39 19.69
CA PHE A 38 -10.90 11.19 20.84
C PHE A 38 -11.91 12.30 21.11
N ALA A 39 -11.97 13.33 20.26
CA ALA A 39 -12.79 14.53 20.42
C ALA A 39 -12.46 15.37 21.67
N SER A 40 -12.80 14.90 22.86
CA SER A 40 -12.62 15.63 24.12
C SER A 40 -12.27 14.69 25.28
N ALA A 41 -11.31 15.08 26.12
CA ALA A 41 -11.01 14.40 27.37
C ALA A 41 -12.02 14.70 28.50
N ALA A 42 -13.07 15.48 28.24
CA ALA A 42 -14.17 15.68 29.17
C ALA A 42 -15.04 14.41 29.34
N PHE A 43 -15.04 13.51 28.36
CA PHE A 43 -15.80 12.26 28.43
C PHE A 43 -15.10 11.23 29.31
N ALA A 44 -15.84 10.66 30.28
CA ALA A 44 -15.30 9.69 31.24
C ALA A 44 -14.66 8.47 30.56
N GLU A 45 -15.27 7.97 29.48
CA GLU A 45 -14.74 6.84 28.71
C GLU A 45 -13.38 7.16 28.07
N ILE A 46 -13.21 8.38 27.55
CA ILE A 46 -11.93 8.83 26.99
C ILE A 46 -10.87 8.96 28.08
N GLN A 47 -11.23 9.44 29.27
CA GLN A 47 -10.30 9.48 30.41
C GLN A 47 -9.81 8.09 30.80
N VAL A 48 -10.71 7.08 30.80
CA VAL A 48 -10.33 5.68 31.05
C VAL A 48 -9.36 5.17 29.98
N ILE A 49 -9.62 5.45 28.69
CA ILE A 49 -8.73 5.02 27.60
C ILE A 49 -7.34 5.68 27.72
N LEU A 50 -7.29 7.00 27.91
CA LEU A 50 -6.03 7.74 28.05
C LEU A 50 -5.21 7.23 29.25
N LYS A 51 -5.87 7.01 30.39
CA LYS A 51 -5.23 6.43 31.58
C LYS A 51 -4.70 5.01 31.31
N SER A 52 -5.46 4.18 30.59
CA SER A 52 -5.04 2.82 30.24
C SER A 52 -3.80 2.82 29.33
N PHE A 53 -3.69 3.75 28.38
CA PHE A 53 -2.46 3.90 27.61
C PHE A 53 -1.28 4.36 28.46
N GLU A 54 -1.51 5.26 29.42
CA GLU A 54 -0.47 5.72 30.33
C GLU A 54 0.04 4.60 31.25
N GLU A 55 -0.86 3.78 31.80
CA GLU A 55 -0.52 2.60 32.59
C GLU A 55 0.32 1.58 31.80
N LEU A 56 0.16 1.54 30.47
CA LEU A 56 0.93 0.69 29.55
C LEU A 56 2.11 1.42 28.87
N SER A 57 2.40 2.67 29.24
CA SER A 57 3.38 3.52 28.55
C SER A 57 4.77 2.89 28.44
N ALA A 58 5.24 2.20 29.49
CA ALA A 58 6.53 1.51 29.50
C ALA A 58 6.63 0.41 28.43
N GLU A 59 5.53 -0.30 28.16
CA GLU A 59 5.47 -1.32 27.12
C GLU A 59 5.52 -0.68 25.72
N PHE A 60 4.76 0.37 25.46
CA PHE A 60 4.85 1.13 24.21
C PHE A 60 6.26 1.74 24.00
N GLN A 61 6.88 2.24 25.07
CA GLN A 61 8.25 2.77 25.03
C GLN A 61 9.27 1.68 24.69
N SER A 62 9.12 0.47 25.25
CA SER A 62 9.98 -0.68 24.94
C SER A 62 9.91 -1.09 23.45
N LEU A 63 8.74 -0.89 22.83
CA LEU A 63 8.51 -1.11 21.40
C LEU A 63 8.91 0.11 20.55
N GLN A 64 9.37 1.20 21.18
CA GLN A 64 9.73 2.47 20.55
C GLN A 64 8.57 3.12 19.76
N VAL A 65 7.33 2.95 20.24
CA VAL A 65 6.12 3.45 19.59
C VAL A 65 5.65 4.75 20.24
N PRO A 66 5.82 5.93 19.60
CA PRO A 66 5.25 7.17 20.10
C PRO A 66 3.71 7.14 20.09
N LEU A 67 3.14 7.76 21.13
CA LEU A 67 1.71 7.92 21.33
C LEU A 67 1.29 9.37 21.03
N PHE A 68 0.32 9.52 20.14
CA PHE A 68 -0.26 10.81 19.80
C PHE A 68 -1.77 10.81 20.04
N GLY A 69 -2.28 11.95 20.51
CA GLY A 69 -3.70 12.17 20.75
C GLY A 69 -4.21 13.37 19.98
N VAL A 70 -5.42 13.31 19.44
CA VAL A 70 -6.06 14.42 18.71
C VAL A 70 -7.35 14.80 19.44
N SER A 71 -7.36 16.06 19.93
CA SER A 71 -8.53 16.69 20.55
C SER A 71 -9.05 17.82 19.68
N VAL A 72 -10.37 17.97 19.65
CA VAL A 72 -11.08 19.10 19.03
C VAL A 72 -11.62 20.07 20.09
N ASP A 73 -11.36 19.82 21.37
CA ASP A 73 -11.85 20.60 22.51
C ASP A 73 -10.78 21.58 23.01
N ALA A 74 -11.09 22.89 22.92
CA ALA A 74 -10.21 23.94 23.42
C ALA A 74 -9.96 23.84 24.94
N ALA A 75 -10.91 23.31 25.71
CA ALA A 75 -10.74 23.14 27.15
C ALA A 75 -9.64 22.13 27.50
N ASP A 76 -9.42 21.11 26.67
CA ASP A 76 -8.31 20.16 26.84
C ASP A 76 -6.95 20.87 26.67
N LYS A 77 -6.90 21.90 25.81
CA LYS A 77 -5.73 22.75 25.62
C LYS A 77 -5.51 23.69 26.80
N GLU A 78 -6.54 24.45 27.17
CA GLU A 78 -6.46 25.56 28.13
C GLU A 78 -6.30 25.10 29.58
N GLN A 79 -7.00 24.03 29.97
CA GLN A 79 -7.03 23.55 31.35
C GLN A 79 -5.93 22.51 31.62
N ASN A 80 -5.11 22.19 30.60
CA ASN A 80 -4.03 21.22 30.68
C ASN A 80 -4.44 19.85 31.27
N ARG A 81 -5.72 19.44 31.08
CA ARG A 81 -6.30 18.18 31.60
C ARG A 81 -5.48 16.94 31.22
N ARG A 82 -4.71 17.05 30.15
CA ARG A 82 -3.87 16.00 29.55
C ARG A 82 -2.65 15.58 30.38
N THR A 83 -1.94 16.52 31.01
CA THR A 83 -0.66 16.21 31.68
C THR A 83 -0.84 15.37 32.94
N THR A 84 -2.05 15.35 33.51
CA THR A 84 -2.36 14.54 34.68
C THR A 84 -2.81 13.12 34.32
N ILE A 85 -3.37 12.91 33.13
CA ILE A 85 -3.99 11.64 32.73
C ILE A 85 -3.05 10.78 31.88
N ALA A 86 -2.36 11.39 30.90
CA ALA A 86 -1.52 10.67 29.94
C ALA A 86 -0.30 11.52 29.51
N PRO A 87 0.65 11.80 30.42
CA PRO A 87 1.86 12.57 30.11
C PRO A 87 2.75 11.95 29.03
N SER A 88 2.61 10.65 28.74
CA SER A 88 3.37 9.97 27.68
C SER A 88 2.93 10.35 26.25
N PHE A 89 1.81 11.08 26.09
CA PHE A 89 1.29 11.50 24.79
C PHE A 89 1.79 12.87 24.34
N ILE A 90 1.96 13.01 23.02
CA ILE A 90 1.95 14.31 22.35
C ILE A 90 0.52 14.57 21.83
N PHE A 91 -0.08 15.68 22.24
CA PHE A 91 -1.46 16.03 21.86
C PHE A 91 -1.48 17.07 20.76
N PHE A 92 -2.33 16.87 19.77
CA PHE A 92 -2.62 17.77 18.67
C PHE A 92 -3.95 18.50 18.87
N TRP A 93 -4.00 19.78 18.46
CA TRP A 93 -5.15 20.66 18.65
C TRP A 93 -5.91 20.90 17.33
N ASP A 94 -6.85 20.01 17.01
CA ASP A 94 -7.68 20.05 15.79
C ASP A 94 -8.98 20.83 16.03
N LEU A 95 -8.85 22.10 16.44
CA LEU A 95 -9.99 22.92 16.90
C LEU A 95 -11.02 23.24 15.80
N ASP A 96 -10.61 23.16 14.52
CA ASP A 96 -11.51 23.34 13.37
C ASP A 96 -11.98 22.01 12.76
N LYS A 97 -11.63 20.87 13.38
CA LYS A 97 -12.03 19.50 13.03
C LYS A 97 -11.57 19.04 11.64
N LYS A 98 -10.72 19.81 10.94
CA LYS A 98 -10.33 19.47 9.56
C LYS A 98 -9.54 18.18 9.51
N LEU A 99 -8.63 17.95 10.46
CA LEU A 99 -7.86 16.71 10.49
C LEU A 99 -8.76 15.51 10.81
N SER A 100 -9.66 15.68 11.76
CA SER A 100 -10.66 14.68 12.13
C SER A 100 -11.58 14.32 10.96
N GLN A 101 -11.97 15.29 10.14
CA GLN A 101 -12.71 15.04 8.89
C GLN A 101 -11.84 14.31 7.85
N GLN A 102 -10.56 14.69 7.71
CA GLN A 102 -9.61 14.07 6.78
C GLN A 102 -9.33 12.60 7.12
N TYR A 103 -9.30 12.25 8.41
CA TYR A 103 -9.18 10.87 8.89
C TYR A 103 -10.51 10.11 8.95
N GLY A 104 -11.63 10.78 8.62
CA GLY A 104 -12.95 10.17 8.58
C GLY A 104 -13.56 9.86 9.95
N VAL A 105 -13.03 10.45 11.03
CA VAL A 105 -13.56 10.30 12.40
C VAL A 105 -14.62 11.33 12.75
N CYS A 106 -14.74 12.39 11.96
CA CYS A 106 -15.68 13.48 12.18
C CYS A 106 -16.47 13.75 10.91
N ARG A 107 -17.79 13.90 11.03
CA ARG A 107 -18.67 14.32 9.93
C ARG A 107 -19.72 15.29 10.45
N ASP A 108 -20.06 16.27 9.62
CA ASP A 108 -21.21 17.13 9.86
C ASP A 108 -22.48 16.30 9.65
N ILE A 109 -23.44 16.47 10.54
CA ILE A 109 -24.76 15.83 10.45
C ILE A 109 -25.84 16.89 10.57
N GLU A 110 -26.96 16.67 9.92
CA GLU A 110 -28.16 17.48 10.08
C GLU A 110 -29.28 16.56 10.54
N GLU A 111 -29.73 16.76 11.78
CA GLU A 111 -30.85 16.03 12.36
C GLU A 111 -31.93 17.02 12.76
N ASN A 112 -33.14 16.83 12.22
CA ASN A 112 -34.30 17.71 12.47
C ASN A 112 -34.04 19.21 12.19
N GLY A 113 -33.22 19.53 11.18
CA GLY A 113 -32.86 20.91 10.82
C GLY A 113 -31.84 21.57 11.76
N VAL A 114 -31.26 20.81 12.69
CA VAL A 114 -30.17 21.25 13.57
C VAL A 114 -28.85 20.69 13.04
N ALA A 115 -27.94 21.58 12.68
CA ALA A 115 -26.58 21.21 12.34
C ALA A 115 -25.83 20.74 13.58
N GLY A 116 -25.25 19.54 13.50
CA GLY A 116 -24.47 18.90 14.54
C GLY A 116 -23.21 18.27 13.98
N VAL A 117 -22.41 17.68 14.87
CA VAL A 117 -21.21 16.94 14.51
C VAL A 117 -21.29 15.55 15.10
N HIS A 118 -21.13 14.54 14.25
CA HIS A 118 -20.92 13.17 14.68
C HIS A 118 -19.42 12.87 14.71
N TYR A 119 -18.91 12.52 15.89
CA TYR A 119 -17.51 12.14 16.09
C TYR A 119 -17.43 10.67 16.53
N SER A 120 -16.56 9.90 15.90
CA SER A 120 -16.31 8.50 16.20
C SER A 120 -14.87 8.31 16.69
N PRO A 121 -14.64 8.25 18.02
CA PRO A 121 -13.32 8.00 18.55
C PRO A 121 -12.72 6.70 18.05
N GLN A 122 -11.46 6.73 17.64
CA GLN A 122 -10.74 5.53 17.18
C GLN A 122 -9.23 5.77 17.18
N THR A 123 -8.48 4.68 17.23
CA THR A 123 -7.02 4.68 17.17
C THR A 123 -6.52 4.13 15.85
N PHE A 124 -5.63 4.87 15.20
CA PHE A 124 -4.88 4.41 14.04
C PHE A 124 -3.50 3.93 14.48
N VAL A 125 -3.09 2.76 14.01
CA VAL A 125 -1.73 2.28 14.13
C VAL A 125 -1.06 2.39 12.77
N LEU A 126 0.07 3.10 12.72
CA LEU A 126 0.81 3.38 11.51
C LEU A 126 2.14 2.64 11.51
N ASN A 127 2.59 2.19 10.33
CA ASN A 127 3.95 1.67 10.16
C ASN A 127 4.98 2.80 9.98
N GLU A 128 6.23 2.40 9.77
CA GLU A 128 7.39 3.28 9.63
C GLU A 128 7.29 4.20 8.41
N ASN A 129 6.46 3.85 7.42
CA ASN A 129 6.21 4.67 6.24
C ASN A 129 4.91 5.49 6.34
N LEU A 130 4.34 5.57 7.54
CA LEU A 130 3.06 6.22 7.85
C LEU A 130 1.86 5.62 7.08
N GLN A 131 1.90 4.33 6.77
CA GLN A 131 0.75 3.57 6.27
C GLN A 131 -0.10 3.07 7.43
N VAL A 132 -1.43 3.14 7.31
CA VAL A 132 -2.37 2.55 8.27
C VAL A 132 -2.26 1.03 8.24
N ILE A 133 -1.85 0.42 9.35
CA ILE A 133 -1.72 -1.04 9.50
C ILE A 133 -2.77 -1.62 10.44
N ASN A 134 -3.42 -0.79 11.26
CA ASN A 134 -4.61 -1.18 12.03
C ASN A 134 -5.47 0.04 12.34
N ILE A 135 -6.77 -0.19 12.50
CA ILE A 135 -7.75 0.79 12.96
C ILE A 135 -8.54 0.13 14.09
N VAL A 136 -8.42 0.67 15.30
CA VAL A 136 -9.11 0.16 16.49
C VAL A 136 -10.25 1.14 16.81
N PRO A 137 -11.50 0.82 16.43
CA PRO A 137 -12.65 1.63 16.82
C PRO A 137 -12.85 1.57 18.33
N MET A 138 -13.54 2.56 18.88
CA MET A 138 -13.89 2.56 20.30
C MET A 138 -14.72 1.31 20.65
N GLY A 139 -14.17 0.47 21.53
CA GLY A 139 -14.84 -0.67 22.14
C GLY A 139 -15.04 -0.43 23.63
N TYR A 140 -14.74 -1.44 24.45
CA TYR A 140 -14.71 -1.29 25.90
C TYR A 140 -13.53 -0.40 26.34
N PRO A 141 -13.78 0.77 26.98
CA PRO A 141 -12.73 1.75 27.27
C PRO A 141 -11.49 1.20 27.98
N HIS A 142 -11.68 0.29 28.94
CA HIS A 142 -10.59 -0.30 29.73
C HIS A 142 -9.75 -1.34 28.97
N GLN A 143 -10.20 -1.82 27.80
CA GLN A 143 -9.47 -2.79 26.96
C GLN A 143 -8.78 -2.14 25.77
N HIS A 144 -9.13 -0.89 25.45
CA HIS A 144 -8.74 -0.24 24.20
C HIS A 144 -7.22 -0.16 24.02
N ALA A 145 -6.49 0.31 25.04
CA ALA A 145 -5.03 0.42 24.97
C ALA A 145 -4.35 -0.96 24.89
N LEU A 146 -4.88 -1.96 25.59
CA LEU A 146 -4.38 -3.33 25.55
C LEU A 146 -4.56 -3.94 24.15
N GLN A 147 -5.71 -3.74 23.50
CA GLN A 147 -5.94 -4.22 22.14
C GLN A 147 -4.94 -3.63 21.13
N VAL A 148 -4.61 -2.34 21.27
CA VAL A 148 -3.59 -1.67 20.44
C VAL A 148 -2.20 -2.24 20.72
N LEU A 149 -1.85 -2.46 21.99
CA LEU A 149 -0.56 -3.03 22.40
C LEU A 149 -0.40 -4.47 21.91
N ASP A 150 -1.42 -5.31 22.09
CA ASP A 150 -1.43 -6.71 21.67
C ASP A 150 -1.22 -6.82 20.15
N PHE A 151 -1.89 -5.97 19.37
CA PHE A 151 -1.65 -5.89 17.93
C PHE A 151 -0.18 -5.55 17.62
N LEU A 152 0.40 -4.53 18.26
CA LEU A 152 1.81 -4.16 18.06
C LEU A 152 2.78 -5.30 18.40
N LYS A 153 2.48 -6.09 19.43
CA LYS A 153 3.26 -7.27 19.83
C LYS A 153 3.18 -8.42 18.81
N THR A 154 2.18 -8.45 17.94
CA THR A 154 2.10 -9.43 16.83
C THR A 154 2.98 -9.09 15.64
N LEU A 155 3.42 -7.83 15.52
CA LEU A 155 4.21 -7.37 14.39
C LEU A 155 5.66 -7.89 14.50
N PRO A 156 6.32 -8.14 13.36
CA PRO A 156 7.73 -8.52 13.39
C PRO A 156 8.57 -7.42 14.07
N PRO A 157 9.67 -7.77 14.76
CA PRO A 157 10.61 -6.78 15.27
C PRO A 157 11.11 -5.85 14.17
N LEU A 158 11.42 -4.59 14.53
CA LEU A 158 12.09 -3.68 13.61
C LEU A 158 13.46 -4.25 13.22
N GLU A 159 13.81 -4.16 11.94
CA GLU A 159 15.14 -4.57 11.48
C GLU A 159 16.21 -3.70 12.16
N ALA A 160 17.24 -4.34 12.72
CA ALA A 160 18.35 -3.62 13.31
C ALA A 160 19.12 -2.84 12.24
N ALA A 161 19.48 -1.60 12.56
CA ALA A 161 20.29 -0.77 11.68
C ALA A 161 21.60 -1.46 11.32
N ARG A 162 21.90 -1.50 10.02
CA ARG A 162 23.13 -2.05 9.45
C ARG A 162 23.56 -1.23 8.24
N GLN A 163 24.83 -1.31 7.89
CA GLN A 163 25.32 -0.69 6.66
C GLN A 163 24.56 -1.27 5.46
N ALA A 164 23.98 -0.38 4.65
CA ALA A 164 23.30 -0.78 3.44
C ALA A 164 24.29 -1.46 2.48
N THR A 165 23.89 -2.62 1.96
CA THR A 165 24.57 -3.26 0.83
C THR A 165 23.95 -2.79 -0.47
N ARG A 166 24.61 -3.10 -1.60
CA ARG A 166 24.03 -2.86 -2.91
C ARG A 166 22.68 -3.58 -3.03
N HIS A 167 21.64 -2.87 -3.44
CA HIS A 167 20.31 -3.41 -3.68
C HIS A 167 19.72 -2.80 -4.97
N ALA A 168 18.68 -3.43 -5.51
CA ALA A 168 17.97 -2.89 -6.67
C ALA A 168 17.13 -1.66 -6.26
N PRO A 169 16.91 -0.71 -7.18
CA PRO A 169 16.04 0.45 -6.97
C PRO A 169 14.57 0.02 -7.09
N VAL A 170 14.12 -0.76 -6.10
CA VAL A 170 12.79 -1.34 -6.05
C VAL A 170 12.06 -0.77 -4.85
N LEU A 171 10.76 -0.52 -5.03
CA LEU A 171 9.89 -0.03 -3.98
C LEU A 171 8.99 -1.17 -3.52
N VAL A 172 9.06 -1.48 -2.22
CA VAL A 172 8.26 -2.54 -1.59
C VAL A 172 7.16 -1.88 -0.78
N ILE A 173 5.91 -2.14 -1.17
CA ILE A 173 4.72 -1.51 -0.58
C ILE A 173 3.88 -2.63 0.06
N PRO A 174 3.90 -2.77 1.40
CA PRO A 174 3.09 -3.78 2.07
C PRO A 174 1.61 -3.40 2.08
N ASN A 175 0.74 -4.36 2.42
CA ASN A 175 -0.70 -4.13 2.65
C ASN A 175 -1.46 -3.44 1.51
N VAL A 176 -1.04 -3.62 0.25
CA VAL A 176 -1.78 -3.06 -0.90
C VAL A 176 -3.10 -3.81 -1.06
N LEU A 177 -3.09 -5.13 -0.95
CA LEU A 177 -4.29 -5.96 -0.85
C LEU A 177 -4.33 -6.70 0.49
N ASP A 178 -5.53 -6.93 1.01
CA ASP A 178 -5.71 -7.84 2.15
C ASP A 178 -5.68 -9.31 1.68
N LYS A 179 -5.61 -10.23 2.66
CA LYS A 179 -5.56 -11.68 2.39
C LYS A 179 -6.81 -12.19 1.67
N ALA A 180 -7.98 -11.65 1.97
CA ALA A 180 -9.24 -12.08 1.37
C ALA A 180 -9.29 -11.73 -0.13
N SER A 181 -8.87 -10.50 -0.47
CA SER A 181 -8.73 -10.02 -1.84
C SER A 181 -7.68 -10.83 -2.61
N CYS A 182 -6.55 -11.17 -1.96
CA CYS A 182 -5.56 -12.05 -2.56
C CYS A 182 -6.13 -13.44 -2.88
N GLY A 183 -6.87 -14.04 -1.93
CA GLY A 183 -7.55 -15.32 -2.12
C GLY A 183 -8.56 -15.29 -3.26
N ALA A 184 -9.41 -14.26 -3.31
CA ALA A 184 -10.41 -14.11 -4.38
C ALA A 184 -9.78 -14.05 -5.79
N LEU A 185 -8.63 -13.38 -5.94
CA LEU A 185 -7.90 -13.35 -7.22
C LEU A 185 -7.30 -14.71 -7.60
N ILE A 186 -6.83 -15.47 -6.61
CA ILE A 186 -6.35 -16.85 -6.83
C ILE A 186 -7.51 -17.76 -7.21
N ASP A 187 -8.67 -17.63 -6.56
CA ASP A 187 -9.86 -18.43 -6.85
C ASP A 187 -10.37 -18.15 -8.27
N LEU A 188 -10.40 -16.88 -8.70
CA LEU A 188 -10.71 -16.53 -10.09
C LEU A 188 -9.76 -17.23 -11.08
N TYR A 189 -8.45 -17.23 -10.81
CA TYR A 189 -7.51 -17.97 -11.64
C TYR A 189 -7.82 -19.49 -11.62
N LYS A 190 -8.09 -20.08 -10.46
CA LYS A 190 -8.37 -21.53 -10.34
C LYS A 190 -9.66 -21.93 -11.06
N THR A 191 -10.68 -21.08 -11.04
CA THR A 191 -11.96 -21.31 -11.72
C THR A 191 -11.83 -21.26 -13.24
N HIS A 192 -11.10 -20.28 -13.78
CA HIS A 192 -11.04 -20.05 -15.22
C HIS A 192 -9.80 -20.67 -15.89
N GLY A 193 -8.77 -20.99 -15.11
CA GLY A 193 -7.46 -21.40 -15.58
C GLY A 193 -6.67 -20.25 -16.20
N GLY A 194 -5.35 -20.45 -16.30
CA GLY A 194 -4.46 -19.57 -17.06
C GLY A 194 -4.12 -20.16 -18.43
N SER A 195 -3.81 -19.31 -19.41
CA SER A 195 -3.25 -19.74 -20.69
C SER A 195 -1.73 -19.49 -20.72
N PRO A 196 -0.92 -20.32 -21.41
CA PRO A 196 0.50 -20.01 -21.62
C PRO A 196 0.65 -18.60 -22.18
N SER A 197 1.58 -17.83 -21.63
CA SER A 197 1.75 -16.42 -21.97
C SER A 197 3.14 -16.16 -22.54
N GLY A 198 3.20 -15.47 -23.69
CA GLY A 198 4.45 -15.09 -24.33
C GLY A 198 5.16 -13.90 -23.68
N PHE A 199 6.22 -13.43 -24.33
CA PHE A 199 6.94 -12.20 -24.04
C PHE A 199 7.16 -11.40 -25.32
N MET A 200 7.37 -10.08 -25.19
CA MET A 200 7.48 -9.21 -26.36
C MET A 200 8.92 -9.13 -26.85
N ARG A 201 9.13 -9.29 -28.16
CA ARG A 201 10.38 -8.95 -28.84
C ARG A 201 10.11 -8.11 -30.08
N GLN A 202 11.13 -7.39 -30.50
CA GLN A 202 11.13 -6.72 -31.78
C GLN A 202 11.69 -7.67 -32.85
N ILE A 203 10.88 -7.99 -33.86
CA ILE A 203 11.24 -8.78 -35.04
C ILE A 203 10.81 -7.95 -36.27
N ASP A 204 11.74 -7.73 -37.20
CA ASP A 204 11.49 -6.98 -38.45
C ASP A 204 10.80 -5.62 -38.23
N GLY A 205 11.19 -4.92 -37.16
CA GLY A 205 10.63 -3.61 -36.81
C GLY A 205 9.25 -3.63 -36.16
N LYS A 206 8.63 -4.80 -36.02
CA LYS A 206 7.36 -5.01 -35.30
C LYS A 206 7.58 -5.63 -33.93
N THR A 207 6.68 -5.34 -33.01
CA THR A 207 6.61 -5.95 -31.69
C THR A 207 5.70 -7.17 -31.76
N VAL A 208 6.27 -8.34 -31.55
CA VAL A 208 5.59 -9.64 -31.68
C VAL A 208 5.64 -10.36 -30.32
N GLY A 209 4.53 -11.01 -29.95
CA GLY A 209 4.48 -11.90 -28.80
C GLY A 209 5.04 -13.28 -29.15
N ILE A 210 6.07 -13.73 -28.43
CA ILE A 210 6.75 -15.01 -28.66
C ILE A 210 6.44 -15.95 -27.49
N HIS A 211 6.12 -17.20 -27.82
CA HIS A 211 6.03 -18.30 -26.86
C HIS A 211 7.30 -19.15 -26.98
N ASP A 212 8.14 -19.14 -25.94
CA ASP A 212 9.34 -19.98 -25.84
C ASP A 212 9.51 -20.43 -24.39
N ASP A 213 9.25 -21.71 -24.14
CA ASP A 213 9.33 -22.32 -22.82
C ASP A 213 10.76 -22.33 -22.26
N ASN A 214 11.80 -22.18 -23.09
CA ASN A 214 13.18 -22.00 -22.60
C ASN A 214 13.40 -20.61 -21.98
N PHE A 215 12.53 -19.65 -22.31
CA PHE A 215 12.61 -18.27 -21.83
C PHE A 215 11.56 -17.93 -20.76
N LYS A 216 10.33 -18.43 -20.91
CA LYS A 216 9.23 -18.11 -19.98
C LYS A 216 8.30 -19.30 -19.81
N LYS A 217 8.07 -19.70 -18.55
CA LYS A 217 7.08 -20.68 -18.14
C LYS A 217 6.14 -20.06 -17.11
N ARG A 218 5.06 -19.45 -17.61
CA ARG A 218 4.03 -18.79 -16.82
C ARG A 218 2.70 -18.84 -17.53
N ARG A 219 1.63 -19.14 -16.79
CA ARG A 219 0.26 -19.12 -17.29
C ARG A 219 -0.45 -17.88 -16.75
N ASP A 220 -1.10 -17.13 -17.63
CA ASP A 220 -1.76 -15.87 -17.28
C ASP A 220 -3.28 -15.99 -17.42
N PHE A 221 -3.99 -15.44 -16.45
CA PHE A 221 -5.43 -15.15 -16.51
C PHE A 221 -5.61 -13.63 -16.55
N TYR A 222 -6.16 -13.11 -17.65
CA TYR A 222 -6.45 -11.69 -17.77
C TYR A 222 -7.76 -11.38 -17.05
N ILE A 223 -7.75 -10.34 -16.22
CA ILE A 223 -8.96 -9.88 -15.54
C ILE A 223 -9.73 -9.02 -16.54
N GLU A 224 -10.88 -9.50 -17.04
CA GLU A 224 -11.70 -8.77 -18.03
C GLU A 224 -12.88 -8.01 -17.41
N ASP A 225 -13.32 -8.41 -16.21
CA ASP A 225 -14.42 -7.75 -15.49
C ASP A 225 -14.10 -6.27 -15.22
N PRO A 226 -14.83 -5.32 -15.83
CA PRO A 226 -14.59 -3.89 -15.67
C PRO A 226 -14.73 -3.42 -14.22
N GLU A 227 -15.67 -3.98 -13.45
CA GLU A 227 -15.88 -3.57 -12.07
C GLU A 227 -14.69 -3.99 -11.19
N LEU A 228 -14.20 -5.22 -11.36
CA LEU A 228 -12.99 -5.68 -10.67
C LEU A 228 -11.76 -4.86 -11.09
N GLN A 229 -11.60 -4.54 -12.37
CA GLN A 229 -10.52 -3.66 -12.82
C GLN A 229 -10.61 -2.27 -12.17
N GLN A 230 -11.80 -1.69 -12.07
CA GLN A 230 -12.00 -0.39 -11.43
C GLN A 230 -11.69 -0.45 -9.94
N ARG A 231 -12.14 -1.49 -9.22
CA ARG A 231 -11.82 -1.70 -7.81
C ARG A 231 -10.31 -1.83 -7.58
N LEU A 232 -9.62 -2.64 -8.38
CA LEU A 232 -8.16 -2.78 -8.32
C LEU A 232 -7.46 -1.45 -8.61
N SER A 233 -7.88 -0.73 -9.65
CA SER A 233 -7.33 0.58 -10.02
C SER A 233 -7.47 1.58 -8.88
N ALA A 234 -8.63 1.64 -8.22
CA ALA A 234 -8.86 2.52 -7.08
C ALA A 234 -7.90 2.19 -5.92
N ILE A 235 -7.65 0.91 -5.63
CA ILE A 235 -6.69 0.48 -4.61
C ILE A 235 -5.26 0.89 -4.99
N ILE A 236 -4.84 0.65 -6.24
CA ILE A 236 -3.49 1.01 -6.70
C ILE A 236 -3.28 2.52 -6.68
N LEU A 237 -4.24 3.31 -7.14
CA LEU A 237 -4.18 4.78 -7.06
C LEU A 237 -4.12 5.27 -5.61
N ARG A 238 -4.84 4.60 -4.70
CA ARG A 238 -4.89 4.98 -3.29
C ARG A 238 -3.63 4.60 -2.50
N ARG A 239 -3.02 3.44 -2.79
CA ARG A 239 -1.97 2.82 -1.95
C ARG A 239 -0.60 2.73 -2.61
N VAL A 240 -0.54 2.68 -3.94
CA VAL A 240 0.71 2.53 -4.69
C VAL A 240 1.18 3.84 -5.31
N GLN A 241 0.28 4.60 -5.94
CA GLN A 241 0.67 5.86 -6.58
C GLN A 241 1.36 6.84 -5.62
N PRO A 242 0.87 7.10 -4.38
CA PRO A 242 1.52 8.07 -3.48
C PRO A 242 2.94 7.65 -3.11
N GLU A 243 3.20 6.35 -3.02
CA GLU A 243 4.52 5.79 -2.73
C GLU A 243 5.47 5.92 -3.92
N VAL A 244 4.97 5.69 -5.14
CA VAL A 244 5.75 5.90 -6.38
C VAL A 244 6.06 7.38 -6.57
N GLU A 245 5.10 8.26 -6.31
CA GLU A 245 5.30 9.71 -6.38
C GLU A 245 6.32 10.19 -5.35
N LYS A 246 6.22 9.71 -4.09
CA LYS A 246 7.20 9.99 -3.04
C LYS A 246 8.61 9.53 -3.41
N ALA A 247 8.76 8.28 -3.85
CA ALA A 247 10.08 7.68 -4.07
C ALA A 247 10.74 8.06 -5.40
N PHE A 248 9.94 8.25 -6.46
CA PHE A 248 10.44 8.42 -7.83
C PHE A 248 10.01 9.74 -8.47
N GLN A 249 9.25 10.59 -7.78
CA GLN A 249 8.74 11.86 -8.30
C GLN A 249 7.99 11.66 -9.64
N PHE A 250 7.24 10.56 -9.73
CA PHE A 250 6.48 10.18 -10.91
C PHE A 250 5.01 9.97 -10.57
N THR A 251 4.14 10.69 -11.27
CA THR A 251 2.69 10.52 -11.14
C THR A 251 2.20 9.44 -12.10
N ILE A 252 1.68 8.35 -11.56
CA ILE A 252 1.01 7.33 -12.37
C ILE A 252 -0.36 7.87 -12.79
N THR A 253 -0.63 7.91 -14.11
CA THR A 253 -1.93 8.34 -14.66
C THR A 253 -2.58 7.29 -15.55
N ARG A 254 -1.86 6.22 -15.87
CA ARG A 254 -2.29 5.14 -16.77
C ARG A 254 -1.73 3.80 -16.30
N PHE A 255 -2.53 2.76 -16.54
CA PHE A 255 -2.21 1.38 -16.22
C PHE A 255 -2.46 0.50 -17.44
N GLU A 256 -1.65 -0.52 -17.64
CA GLU A 256 -2.06 -1.66 -18.45
C GLU A 256 -2.99 -2.59 -17.64
N ARG A 257 -3.79 -3.37 -18.35
CA ARG A 257 -4.72 -4.36 -17.76
C ARG A 257 -4.04 -5.25 -16.73
N TYR A 258 -4.81 -5.60 -15.71
CA TYR A 258 -4.40 -6.55 -14.69
C TYR A 258 -4.47 -7.98 -15.20
N LEU A 259 -3.51 -8.80 -14.77
CA LEU A 259 -3.57 -10.24 -14.93
C LEU A 259 -3.07 -10.94 -13.67
N VAL A 260 -3.59 -12.15 -13.43
CA VAL A 260 -3.06 -13.08 -12.43
C VAL A 260 -2.14 -14.06 -13.15
N GLY A 261 -0.85 -14.00 -12.84
CA GLY A 261 0.16 -14.93 -13.36
C GLY A 261 0.41 -16.08 -12.38
N CYS A 262 0.45 -17.30 -12.90
CA CYS A 262 0.79 -18.51 -12.18
C CYS A 262 2.13 -19.08 -12.66
N TYR A 263 3.06 -19.26 -11.72
CA TYR A 263 4.30 -20.00 -11.91
C TYR A 263 4.19 -21.29 -11.10
N ASP A 264 4.16 -22.41 -11.80
CA ASP A 264 3.86 -23.72 -11.23
C ASP A 264 5.12 -24.57 -11.12
N ALA A 265 5.39 -25.14 -9.94
CA ALA A 265 6.59 -25.94 -9.71
C ALA A 265 6.68 -27.19 -10.58
N GLU A 266 5.56 -27.85 -10.89
CA GLU A 266 5.55 -29.08 -11.71
C GLU A 266 6.05 -28.80 -13.13
N SER A 267 5.68 -27.64 -13.69
CA SER A 267 6.21 -27.16 -14.98
C SER A 267 7.63 -26.54 -14.89
N GLY A 268 8.13 -26.31 -13.67
CA GLY A 268 9.35 -25.55 -13.38
C GLY A 268 9.20 -24.06 -13.65
N GLY A 269 8.06 -23.46 -13.29
CA GLY A 269 7.67 -22.08 -13.64
C GLY A 269 8.74 -21.03 -13.33
N TYR A 270 9.07 -20.21 -14.33
CA TYR A 270 10.04 -19.10 -14.24
C TYR A 270 9.78 -18.04 -15.32
N PHE A 271 10.51 -16.93 -15.23
CA PHE A 271 10.68 -16.01 -16.35
C PHE A 271 12.11 -15.49 -16.37
N ARG A 272 12.88 -15.82 -17.42
CA ARG A 272 14.30 -15.48 -17.55
C ARG A 272 14.56 -13.96 -17.52
N PRO A 273 15.81 -13.53 -17.28
CA PRO A 273 16.18 -12.12 -17.29
C PRO A 273 15.68 -11.36 -18.53
N HIS A 274 14.91 -10.30 -18.30
CA HIS A 274 14.34 -9.44 -19.35
C HIS A 274 14.14 -8.00 -18.85
N ARG A 275 13.81 -7.12 -19.79
CA ARG A 275 13.35 -5.74 -19.56
C ARG A 275 12.01 -5.58 -20.26
N ASP A 276 11.14 -4.77 -19.70
CA ASP A 276 9.75 -4.68 -20.16
C ASP A 276 9.49 -3.56 -21.17
N ASN A 277 10.48 -2.72 -21.49
CA ASN A 277 10.30 -1.55 -22.35
C ASN A 277 11.26 -1.47 -23.56
N THR A 278 11.85 -2.59 -23.96
CA THR A 278 12.85 -2.64 -25.06
C THR A 278 12.27 -2.80 -26.46
N SER A 279 10.94 -2.82 -26.61
CA SER A 279 10.26 -2.91 -27.91
C SER A 279 9.41 -1.66 -28.15
N LYS A 280 9.14 -1.33 -29.42
CA LYS A 280 8.29 -0.16 -29.75
C LYS A 280 6.92 -0.22 -29.06
N GLY A 281 6.28 -1.39 -29.04
CA GLY A 281 4.97 -1.57 -28.41
C GLY A 281 4.97 -1.41 -26.89
N THR A 282 6.12 -1.63 -26.23
CA THR A 282 6.24 -1.59 -24.76
C THR A 282 7.05 -0.40 -24.23
N MET A 283 7.58 0.45 -25.12
CA MET A 283 8.44 1.59 -24.80
C MET A 283 7.81 2.60 -23.81
N HIS A 284 6.49 2.69 -23.80
CA HIS A 284 5.73 3.58 -22.91
C HIS A 284 5.76 3.13 -21.44
N ARG A 285 6.06 1.86 -21.16
CA ARG A 285 6.01 1.33 -19.79
C ARG A 285 7.14 1.92 -18.95
N ARG A 286 6.80 2.53 -17.81
CA ARG A 286 7.77 3.10 -16.87
C ARG A 286 8.03 2.19 -15.70
N PHE A 287 6.97 1.70 -15.05
CA PHE A 287 7.07 0.79 -13.92
C PHE A 287 6.31 -0.51 -14.18
N ALA A 288 6.83 -1.60 -13.63
CA ALA A 288 6.15 -2.87 -13.51
C ALA A 288 5.77 -3.09 -12.05
N MET A 289 4.62 -3.71 -11.84
CA MET A 289 4.18 -4.18 -10.53
C MET A 289 4.12 -5.70 -10.53
N THR A 290 4.72 -6.31 -9.50
CA THR A 290 4.35 -7.65 -9.08
C THR A 290 3.82 -7.59 -7.65
N LEU A 291 2.54 -7.93 -7.49
CA LEU A 291 1.89 -8.02 -6.18
C LEU A 291 1.69 -9.48 -5.83
N ASN A 292 2.27 -9.89 -4.70
CA ASN A 292 2.34 -11.30 -4.30
C ASN A 292 1.03 -11.74 -3.61
N LEU A 293 0.41 -12.80 -4.14
CA LEU A 293 -0.90 -13.24 -3.67
C LEU A 293 -0.81 -14.37 -2.64
N ASN A 294 0.23 -15.22 -2.69
CA ASN A 294 0.39 -16.36 -1.78
C ASN A 294 1.84 -16.72 -1.38
N PRO A 295 2.66 -15.76 -0.92
CA PRO A 295 4.08 -16.03 -0.67
C PRO A 295 4.36 -17.13 0.36
N ALA A 296 3.45 -17.42 1.30
CA ALA A 296 3.65 -18.52 2.26
C ALA A 296 3.42 -19.93 1.68
N GLU A 297 2.90 -20.05 0.46
CA GLU A 297 2.44 -21.35 -0.12
C GLU A 297 3.41 -21.94 -1.16
N TYR A 298 4.55 -21.28 -1.42
CA TYR A 298 5.54 -21.76 -2.39
C TYR A 298 6.98 -21.48 -1.94
N THR A 299 7.94 -22.24 -2.47
CA THR A 299 9.38 -21.99 -2.33
C THR A 299 10.03 -21.64 -3.68
N GLY A 300 11.16 -20.94 -3.67
CA GLY A 300 11.72 -20.33 -4.89
C GLY A 300 10.84 -19.17 -5.38
N GLY A 301 10.77 -18.98 -6.70
CA GLY A 301 9.84 -18.01 -7.31
C GLY A 301 10.16 -16.53 -7.04
N PHE A 302 11.37 -16.20 -6.59
CA PHE A 302 11.77 -14.84 -6.25
C PHE A 302 11.79 -13.94 -7.49
N LEU A 303 11.37 -12.68 -7.32
CA LEU A 303 11.77 -11.63 -8.24
C LEU A 303 13.24 -11.29 -7.98
N ARG A 304 14.09 -11.27 -9.00
CA ARG A 304 15.53 -10.98 -8.83
C ARG A 304 16.01 -9.95 -9.84
N PHE A 305 16.97 -9.12 -9.43
CA PHE A 305 17.54 -8.02 -10.21
C PHE A 305 19.07 -8.19 -10.33
N PRO A 306 19.53 -9.07 -11.25
CA PRO A 306 20.92 -9.53 -11.27
C PRO A 306 21.95 -8.43 -11.53
N GLU A 307 21.57 -7.30 -12.13
CA GLU A 307 22.48 -6.16 -12.32
C GLU A 307 22.88 -5.49 -11.01
N TYR A 308 22.07 -5.63 -9.94
CA TYR A 308 22.26 -4.93 -8.67
C TYR A 308 22.77 -5.87 -7.58
N ALA A 309 22.03 -6.95 -7.31
CA ALA A 309 22.37 -7.89 -6.26
C ALA A 309 21.75 -9.27 -6.53
N PRO A 310 22.33 -10.35 -5.99
CA PRO A 310 21.78 -11.71 -6.15
C PRO A 310 20.54 -11.96 -5.29
N HIS A 311 20.09 -10.97 -4.50
CA HIS A 311 18.98 -11.08 -3.57
C HIS A 311 17.64 -11.24 -4.31
N GLY A 312 16.79 -12.11 -3.76
CA GLY A 312 15.43 -12.33 -4.21
C GLY A 312 14.43 -11.50 -3.41
N TYR A 313 13.41 -10.98 -4.10
CA TYR A 313 12.31 -10.22 -3.53
C TYR A 313 11.03 -11.05 -3.61
N LYS A 314 10.32 -11.14 -2.50
CA LYS A 314 9.10 -11.96 -2.37
C LYS A 314 7.99 -11.24 -1.58
N GLY A 315 8.34 -10.54 -0.50
CA GLY A 315 7.37 -9.83 0.35
C GLY A 315 6.35 -10.76 1.01
N ASP A 316 5.35 -10.16 1.66
CA ASP A 316 4.21 -10.84 2.29
C ASP A 316 2.95 -10.79 1.40
N PHE A 317 1.86 -11.42 1.86
CA PHE A 317 0.56 -11.35 1.20
C PHE A 317 0.18 -9.90 0.91
N GLY A 318 -0.28 -9.64 -0.32
CA GLY A 318 -0.73 -8.31 -0.71
C GLY A 318 0.38 -7.26 -0.83
N THR A 319 1.65 -7.66 -0.76
CA THR A 319 2.79 -6.75 -0.96
C THR A 319 3.03 -6.52 -2.45
N ALA A 320 3.02 -5.27 -2.87
CA ALA A 320 3.43 -4.86 -4.21
C ALA A 320 4.93 -4.55 -4.25
N ILE A 321 5.62 -5.09 -5.25
CA ILE A 321 7.00 -4.72 -5.58
C ILE A 321 6.94 -3.95 -6.89
N ILE A 322 7.31 -2.67 -6.83
CA ILE A 322 7.32 -1.74 -7.96
C ILE A 322 8.76 -1.50 -8.39
N PHE A 323 9.02 -1.58 -9.69
CA PHE A 323 10.35 -1.39 -10.24
C PHE A 323 10.31 -0.83 -11.65
N SER A 324 11.38 -0.17 -12.08
CA SER A 324 11.48 0.36 -13.43
C SER A 324 11.50 -0.77 -14.47
N CYS A 325 10.69 -0.64 -15.52
CA CYS A 325 10.68 -1.57 -16.66
C CYS A 325 12.03 -1.62 -17.40
N SER A 326 12.88 -0.61 -17.21
CA SER A 326 14.23 -0.56 -17.76
C SER A 326 15.22 -1.41 -16.98
N VAL A 327 14.90 -1.94 -15.80
CA VAL A 327 15.83 -2.74 -14.99
C VAL A 327 15.73 -4.22 -15.38
N LEU A 328 16.88 -4.90 -15.50
CA LEU A 328 16.94 -6.31 -15.85
C LEU A 328 16.44 -7.11 -14.66
N HIS A 329 15.42 -7.93 -14.89
CA HIS A 329 14.79 -8.68 -13.83
C HIS A 329 14.29 -10.04 -14.31
N GLU A 330 14.07 -10.94 -13.37
CA GLU A 330 13.59 -12.29 -13.63
C GLU A 330 12.67 -12.76 -12.50
N ALA A 331 11.83 -13.75 -12.80
CA ALA A 331 11.23 -14.59 -11.78
C ALA A 331 12.03 -15.91 -11.74
N THR A 332 12.74 -16.17 -10.65
CA THR A 332 13.53 -17.40 -10.48
C THR A 332 12.60 -18.62 -10.45
N PRO A 333 13.09 -19.83 -10.74
CA PRO A 333 12.27 -21.05 -10.69
C PRO A 333 11.50 -21.21 -9.39
N VAL A 334 10.22 -21.57 -9.49
CA VAL A 334 9.43 -22.07 -8.36
C VAL A 334 9.86 -23.51 -8.10
N ILE A 335 10.20 -23.80 -6.84
CA ILE A 335 10.74 -25.10 -6.41
C ILE A 335 9.63 -26.01 -5.89
N SER A 336 8.66 -25.45 -5.17
CA SER A 336 7.48 -26.18 -4.68
C SER A 336 6.26 -25.28 -4.66
N GLY A 337 5.08 -25.87 -4.85
CA GLY A 337 3.80 -25.15 -4.85
C GLY A 337 3.57 -24.31 -6.12
N GLN A 338 2.64 -23.36 -6.00
CA GLN A 338 2.27 -22.45 -7.09
C GLN A 338 2.42 -21.01 -6.62
N ARG A 339 3.12 -20.19 -7.39
CA ARG A 339 3.23 -18.76 -7.15
C ARG A 339 2.18 -18.03 -7.97
N PHE A 340 1.27 -17.35 -7.30
CA PHE A 340 0.31 -16.42 -7.90
C PHE A 340 0.73 -14.98 -7.66
N ALA A 341 0.67 -14.17 -8.71
CA ALA A 341 0.95 -12.74 -8.64
C ALA A 341 -0.04 -11.93 -9.48
N LEU A 342 -0.52 -10.81 -8.94
CA LEU A 342 -1.22 -9.79 -9.71
C LEU A 342 -0.18 -8.88 -10.38
N LEU A 343 -0.25 -8.76 -11.70
CA LEU A 343 0.71 -8.05 -12.53
C LEU A 343 0.05 -6.92 -13.30
N SER A 344 0.75 -5.79 -13.43
CA SER A 344 0.36 -4.65 -14.28
C SER A 344 1.59 -3.78 -14.58
N PHE A 345 1.45 -2.88 -15.56
CA PHE A 345 2.45 -1.88 -15.94
C PHE A 345 1.88 -0.48 -15.81
N PHE A 346 2.69 0.46 -15.34
CA PHE A 346 2.30 1.83 -15.05
C PHE A 346 3.07 2.83 -15.91
N TYR A 347 2.40 3.90 -16.31
CA TYR A 347 2.95 4.96 -17.14
C TYR A 347 2.16 6.27 -17.00
N GLY A 348 2.70 7.36 -17.55
CA GLY A 348 2.14 8.69 -17.47
C GLY A 348 1.44 9.13 -18.76
N ASN A 349 0.84 10.32 -18.75
CA ASN A 349 0.14 10.87 -19.91
C ASN A 349 1.08 11.14 -21.10
N GLU A 350 2.32 11.56 -20.84
CA GLU A 350 3.31 11.73 -21.92
C GLU A 350 3.71 10.39 -22.56
N ASP A 351 3.78 9.33 -21.77
CA ASP A 351 4.05 7.99 -22.27
C ASP A 351 2.88 7.41 -23.06
N ALA A 352 1.65 7.83 -22.74
CA ALA A 352 0.47 7.47 -23.52
C ALA A 352 0.57 7.98 -24.96
N LYS A 353 1.19 9.15 -25.20
CA LYS A 353 1.46 9.66 -26.55
C LYS A 353 2.44 8.76 -27.30
N VAL A 354 3.51 8.30 -26.63
CA VAL A 354 4.47 7.33 -27.19
C VAL A 354 3.77 6.03 -27.55
N ARG A 355 2.90 5.53 -26.67
CA ARG A 355 2.10 4.33 -26.91
C ARG A 355 1.20 4.47 -28.14
N GLN A 356 0.48 5.59 -28.25
CA GLN A 356 -0.39 5.88 -29.39
C GLN A 356 0.41 5.96 -30.69
N ALA A 357 1.55 6.64 -30.67
CA ALA A 357 2.45 6.75 -31.81
C ALA A 357 3.08 5.41 -32.22
N ASN A 358 3.12 4.40 -31.35
CA ASN A 358 3.72 3.10 -31.63
C ASN A 358 2.70 1.97 -31.88
N VAL A 359 1.39 2.27 -31.87
CA VAL A 359 0.34 1.24 -31.95
C VAL A 359 0.43 0.40 -33.23
N HIS A 360 0.84 1.00 -34.34
CA HIS A 360 0.98 0.34 -35.64
C HIS A 360 2.18 -0.60 -35.73
N TYR A 361 3.09 -0.56 -34.74
CA TYR A 361 4.19 -1.51 -34.63
C TYR A 361 3.81 -2.77 -33.85
N ILE A 362 2.56 -2.95 -33.44
CA ILE A 362 2.11 -4.11 -32.67
C ILE A 362 1.34 -5.06 -33.60
N ASP A 363 1.81 -6.30 -33.74
CA ASP A 363 1.35 -7.23 -34.79
C ASP A 363 -0.08 -7.78 -34.56
N ARG A 364 -0.61 -7.65 -33.35
CA ARG A 364 -2.03 -7.77 -33.00
C ARG A 364 -2.37 -6.65 -32.03
N PRO A 365 -3.52 -5.97 -32.12
CA PRO A 365 -3.89 -4.99 -31.11
C PRO A 365 -3.78 -5.69 -29.75
N LEU A 366 -2.85 -5.22 -28.91
CA LEU A 366 -2.86 -5.56 -27.50
C LEU A 366 -4.26 -5.18 -27.04
N ASP A 367 -5.08 -6.16 -26.68
CA ASP A 367 -6.42 -5.95 -26.16
C ASP A 367 -6.29 -5.10 -24.88
N SER A 368 -6.34 -3.79 -25.06
CA SER A 368 -5.82 -2.81 -24.13
C SER A 368 -6.93 -1.82 -23.83
N ARG A 369 -7.98 -2.36 -23.23
CA ARG A 369 -8.97 -1.53 -22.56
C ARG A 369 -8.26 -0.84 -21.39
N ILE A 370 -8.19 0.49 -21.49
CA ILE A 370 -7.55 1.39 -20.52
C ILE A 370 -8.61 1.72 -19.47
N ALA A 371 -8.27 1.59 -18.19
CA ALA A 371 -8.96 2.38 -17.17
C ALA A 371 -8.37 3.79 -17.23
N GLU A 372 -9.02 4.70 -17.95
CA GLU A 372 -8.60 6.10 -17.96
C GLU A 372 -8.96 6.72 -16.61
N THR A 373 -7.99 7.34 -15.94
CA THR A 373 -8.27 8.21 -14.81
C THR A 373 -9.14 9.36 -15.33
N ALA A 374 -10.42 9.38 -14.97
CA ALA A 374 -11.21 10.60 -15.07
C ALA A 374 -10.45 11.67 -14.26
N GLY A 375 -9.95 12.70 -14.94
CA GLY A 375 -9.17 13.76 -14.30
C GLY A 375 -10.02 14.41 -13.21
N THR A 376 -9.60 14.26 -11.96
CA THR A 376 -10.01 15.20 -10.92
C THR A 376 -9.19 16.47 -11.14
N SER A 377 -9.83 17.45 -11.77
CA SER A 377 -9.49 18.87 -11.67
C SER A 377 -9.44 19.33 -10.22
#